data_AF-E5A1U1-F1
#
_entry.id   AF-E5A1U1-F1
#
_cell.length_a   1.000
_cell.length_b   1.000
_cell.length_c   1.000
_cell.angle_alpha   90.00
_cell.angle_beta   90.00
_cell.angle_gamma   90.00
#
_symmetry.space_group_name_H-M   'P 1'
#
loop_
_entity.id
_entity.type
_entity.pdbx_description
1 polymer ?
#
loop_
_entity_poly.entity_id
_entity_poly.type
_entity_poly.pdbx_seq_one_letter_code
_entity_poly.pdbx_strand_id
1 'polypeptide(L)'
;MPRVIEVVSPLCTLTVQHLPSRARKDGCPARDIVANIGYYFPASAFHHSALEQIYHFPGTSVLSQSSTMRQMGNQIGYKVRNLAHYGQPTIAIDLVDSHGPRRVIPSYSTMDAIQGIVTITAPHDIRFEDIDIAFVGTSQAFVDRVTTAPMVSGRGDAQHRFLVLRQPIADSDFPSPRIFERDRAYKFPFTFIIPSQLLPRACSHKVVSDHVHDVHCLLPPSLGDPDLAGFGGSLLDDLAPEMSKIVYAVKVRIAHTRGSEGLMVLAEKMKKIRVKPALAEQPPLNIDNSLEYRPREEKIIRKGIFKGRLGTLTAKTAQPRPLFIPGARTTDNEPISTMSKIVIRFDPSEDNHGPPKLSSLATKIKVSTFYASAARQSFPSQLALGFDLSQGLYAESILLSDLCIASVQWEEHGPNSDPITEDFIRRDSGISDCSLVSNAERCFPTGILPPSKDYQQGRFYTTEILVPVTLPMNKSFVPTFHSCLISRTYTLGLKLSVNGSTISLKVPVQICAQGSKTGIENARARSIEEAAHRESTDIFLPQRMVSTRVDAQGSSVVDARDELPPEYAAWAAPSTRYRTSVAAGARV
;
A
#
# COMPACT_ATOMS: atom_id res chain seq x y z
N MET A 1 10.25 51.08 28.60
CA MET A 1 11.22 49.99 28.35
C MET A 1 10.74 48.77 29.11
N PRO A 2 10.62 47.57 28.50
CA PRO A 2 10.64 47.23 27.07
C PRO A 2 9.24 46.75 26.60
N ARG A 3 8.63 47.35 25.57
CA ARG A 3 8.82 47.16 24.12
C ARG A 3 8.42 45.77 23.63
N VAL A 4 7.13 45.66 23.29
CA VAL A 4 6.54 44.68 22.38
C VAL A 4 7.09 44.99 20.97
N ILE A 5 7.71 43.99 20.35
CA ILE A 5 8.14 44.04 18.95
C ILE A 5 7.13 43.21 18.15
N GLU A 6 6.21 43.88 17.48
CA GLU A 6 5.45 43.31 16.37
C GLU A 6 6.40 43.15 15.17
N VAL A 7 6.61 41.92 14.72
CA VAL A 7 7.26 41.64 13.44
C VAL A 7 6.16 41.45 12.40
N VAL A 8 5.91 42.52 11.66
CA VAL A 8 5.08 42.58 10.46
C VAL A 8 5.72 41.74 9.36
N SER A 9 4.98 40.78 8.81
CA SER A 9 5.35 39.98 7.63
C SER A 9 4.50 40.42 6.44
N PRO A 10 5.07 40.79 5.28
CA PRO A 10 4.27 41.22 4.13
C PRO A 10 3.71 40.02 3.35
N LEU A 11 2.39 39.90 3.36
CA LEU A 11 1.60 39.04 2.47
C LEU A 11 1.57 39.66 1.06
N CYS A 12 2.25 39.02 0.11
CA CYS A 12 2.15 39.34 -1.30
C CYS A 12 0.84 38.75 -1.83
N THR A 13 -0.16 39.60 -2.04
CA THR A 13 -1.48 39.23 -2.57
C THR A 13 -1.49 39.53 -4.06
N LEU A 14 -1.49 38.50 -4.91
CA LEU A 14 -1.66 38.65 -6.36
C LEU A 14 -3.15 38.71 -6.70
N THR A 15 -3.62 39.93 -6.96
CA THR A 15 -4.93 40.26 -7.48
C THR A 15 -5.02 39.87 -8.97
N VAL A 16 -5.94 38.97 -9.30
CA VAL A 16 -6.33 38.66 -10.68
C VAL A 16 -7.33 39.73 -11.15
N GLN A 17 -6.89 40.63 -12.03
CA GLN A 17 -7.78 41.57 -12.71
C GLN A 17 -8.43 40.90 -13.93
N HIS A 18 -9.75 40.74 -13.86
CA HIS A 18 -10.64 40.58 -15.00
C HIS A 18 -10.87 41.94 -15.67
N LEU A 19 -10.90 41.99 -17.01
CA LEU A 19 -11.60 42.98 -17.86
C LEU A 19 -11.60 42.46 -19.34
N PRO A 20 -12.48 42.94 -20.25
CA PRO A 20 -13.46 42.07 -20.89
C PRO A 20 -13.45 42.08 -22.44
N SER A 21 -14.35 41.27 -22.99
CA SER A 21 -14.69 41.06 -24.40
C SER A 21 -15.06 42.30 -25.22
N ARG A 22 -14.63 42.35 -26.49
CA ARG A 22 -15.38 43.00 -27.59
C ARG A 22 -15.07 42.35 -28.95
N ALA A 23 -16.10 42.27 -29.79
CA ALA A 23 -16.21 41.46 -31.00
C ALA A 23 -16.00 42.23 -32.33
N ARG A 24 -16.00 41.45 -33.44
CA ARG A 24 -16.19 41.79 -34.89
C ARG A 24 -14.96 42.38 -35.61
N LYS A 25 -14.69 42.11 -36.91
CA LYS A 25 -15.14 41.19 -37.98
C LYS A 25 -14.20 41.46 -39.20
N ASP A 26 -14.19 40.53 -40.16
CA ASP A 26 -13.91 40.68 -41.60
C ASP A 26 -12.45 40.60 -42.15
N GLY A 27 -12.27 39.74 -43.18
CA GLY A 27 -11.33 40.00 -44.29
C GLY A 27 -10.34 38.90 -44.74
N CYS A 28 -10.80 37.94 -45.55
CA CYS A 28 -10.07 36.99 -46.43
C CYS A 28 -9.02 37.62 -47.41
N PRO A 29 -8.30 36.86 -48.28
CA PRO A 29 -7.97 35.42 -48.32
C PRO A 29 -6.49 35.10 -48.70
N ALA A 30 -6.20 33.79 -48.68
CA ALA A 30 -5.00 33.08 -49.13
C ALA A 30 -4.65 33.23 -50.62
N ARG A 31 -3.38 32.95 -50.94
CA ARG A 31 -2.87 32.59 -52.27
C ARG A 31 -1.95 31.37 -52.18
N ASP A 32 -2.17 30.48 -53.14
CA ASP A 32 -1.45 29.24 -53.44
C ASP A 32 0.06 29.43 -53.70
N ILE A 33 0.84 28.35 -53.54
CA ILE A 33 1.84 27.91 -54.53
C ILE A 33 2.08 26.40 -54.37
N VAL A 34 2.14 25.76 -55.53
CA VAL A 34 2.28 24.33 -55.86
C VAL A 34 3.74 23.99 -56.18
N ALA A 35 4.05 22.68 -56.19
CA ALA A 35 5.13 21.95 -56.88
C ALA A 35 6.22 21.40 -55.93
N ASN A 36 6.38 20.09 -55.67
CA ASN A 36 6.34 18.83 -56.44
C ASN A 36 7.70 18.44 -57.06
N ILE A 37 7.97 17.12 -57.04
CA ILE A 37 9.03 16.34 -57.73
C ILE A 37 10.39 16.35 -57.00
N GLY A 38 11.06 15.24 -56.67
CA GLY A 38 10.93 13.83 -57.05
C GLY A 38 12.30 13.28 -57.50
N TYR A 39 12.67 12.09 -57.01
CA TYR A 39 13.32 10.98 -57.75
C TYR A 39 14.56 10.25 -57.16
N TYR A 40 14.36 8.92 -57.04
CA TYR A 40 15.18 7.75 -57.36
C TYR A 40 16.31 7.18 -56.44
N PHE A 41 16.05 5.91 -56.07
CA PHE A 41 16.79 4.75 -55.52
C PHE A 41 18.09 4.34 -56.29
N PRO A 42 18.91 3.29 -55.92
CA PRO A 42 18.64 2.11 -55.08
C PRO A 42 19.75 1.53 -54.12
N ALA A 43 19.27 0.50 -53.41
CA ALA A 43 19.81 -0.53 -52.51
C ALA A 43 21.24 -1.13 -52.62
N SER A 44 21.80 -1.52 -51.45
CA SER A 44 22.37 -2.85 -51.11
C SER A 44 22.74 -2.88 -49.60
N ALA A 45 21.93 -3.50 -48.72
CA ALA A 45 22.00 -4.88 -48.21
C ALA A 45 23.27 -5.23 -47.39
N PHE A 46 23.14 -5.36 -46.05
CA PHE A 46 23.42 -6.60 -45.29
C PHE A 46 22.99 -6.48 -43.80
N HIS A 47 22.47 -7.59 -43.29
CA HIS A 47 21.78 -7.88 -42.01
C HIS A 47 22.63 -7.72 -40.73
N HIS A 48 22.01 -7.27 -39.62
CA HIS A 48 21.63 -8.15 -38.49
C HIS A 48 20.87 -7.40 -37.36
N SER A 49 19.54 -7.66 -37.31
CA SER A 49 18.72 -8.01 -36.13
C SER A 49 18.87 -7.27 -34.78
N ALA A 50 17.89 -6.42 -34.45
CA ALA A 50 17.17 -6.46 -33.16
C ALA A 50 15.84 -5.68 -33.30
N LEU A 51 14.71 -6.39 -33.38
CA LEU A 51 13.36 -5.81 -33.40
C LEU A 51 12.75 -5.91 -32.00
N GLU A 52 12.54 -4.75 -31.36
CA GLU A 52 11.48 -4.55 -30.38
C GLU A 52 10.16 -4.38 -31.15
N GLN A 53 9.24 -5.34 -31.03
CA GLN A 53 7.90 -5.22 -31.59
C GLN A 53 6.93 -4.68 -30.53
N ILE A 54 6.57 -3.42 -30.74
CA ILE A 54 5.36 -2.77 -30.22
C ILE A 54 4.17 -3.35 -30.98
N TYR A 55 3.22 -3.98 -30.29
CA TYR A 55 1.92 -4.34 -30.86
C TYR A 55 0.85 -3.34 -30.44
N HIS A 56 0.49 -2.48 -31.40
CA HIS A 56 -0.77 -1.77 -31.46
C HIS A 56 -1.90 -2.73 -31.89
N PHE A 57 -3.00 -2.76 -31.15
CA PHE A 57 -4.24 -3.43 -31.58
C PHE A 57 -5.07 -2.48 -32.45
N PRO A 58 -5.53 -2.90 -33.65
CA PRO A 58 -6.50 -2.14 -34.42
C PRO A 58 -7.93 -2.45 -33.96
N GLY A 59 -8.76 -1.42 -33.88
CA GLY A 59 -10.19 -1.53 -33.64
C GLY A 59 -10.92 -2.08 -34.87
N THR A 60 -11.87 -2.98 -34.63
CA THR A 60 -12.89 -3.37 -35.60
C THR A 60 -14.27 -3.09 -35.02
N SER A 61 -14.99 -2.22 -35.72
CA SER A 61 -16.40 -1.94 -35.54
C SER A 61 -17.25 -3.13 -35.99
N VAL A 62 -18.09 -3.66 -35.10
CA VAL A 62 -19.18 -4.59 -35.47
C VAL A 62 -20.51 -3.91 -35.18
N LEU A 63 -21.31 -3.78 -36.23
CA LEU A 63 -22.64 -3.18 -36.24
C LEU A 63 -23.64 -3.96 -35.38
N SER A 64 -24.25 -3.19 -34.47
CA SER A 64 -25.62 -3.27 -33.96
C SER A 64 -26.57 -4.31 -34.57
N GLN A 65 -26.86 -5.37 -33.82
CA GLN A 65 -28.18 -6.03 -33.73
C GLN A 65 -28.21 -7.02 -32.54
N SER A 66 -28.27 -6.51 -31.29
CA SER A 66 -28.62 -7.35 -30.11
C SER A 66 -29.17 -6.56 -28.92
N SER A 67 -29.48 -5.27 -29.09
CA SER A 67 -29.80 -4.35 -28.00
C SER A 67 -31.20 -4.52 -27.40
N THR A 68 -32.15 -5.15 -28.09
CA THR A 68 -33.55 -5.24 -27.61
C THR A 68 -33.81 -6.41 -26.66
N MET A 69 -33.12 -7.56 -26.81
CA MET A 69 -33.32 -8.72 -25.90
C MET A 69 -32.53 -8.61 -24.58
N ARG A 70 -31.42 -7.86 -24.54
CA ARG A 70 -30.65 -7.63 -23.30
C ARG A 70 -31.31 -6.63 -22.34
N GLN A 71 -32.12 -5.70 -22.83
CA GLN A 71 -32.87 -4.76 -21.99
C GLN A 71 -34.04 -5.44 -21.24
N MET A 72 -34.70 -6.43 -21.85
CA MET A 72 -35.75 -7.21 -21.16
C MET A 72 -35.17 -8.17 -20.12
N GLY A 73 -34.03 -8.82 -20.39
CA GLY A 73 -33.34 -9.69 -19.42
C GLY A 73 -32.88 -8.95 -18.16
N ASN A 74 -32.45 -7.69 -18.30
CA ASN A 74 -32.08 -6.84 -17.16
C ASN A 74 -33.29 -6.37 -16.34
N GLN A 75 -34.44 -6.11 -16.97
CA GLN A 75 -35.68 -5.77 -16.24
C GLN A 75 -36.29 -6.99 -15.53
N ILE A 76 -36.25 -8.17 -16.13
CA ILE A 76 -36.74 -9.42 -15.52
C ILE A 76 -35.78 -9.85 -14.39
N GLY A 77 -34.47 -9.76 -14.58
CA GLY A 77 -33.49 -10.02 -13.51
C GLY A 77 -33.63 -9.06 -12.33
N TYR A 78 -33.90 -7.77 -12.58
CA TYR A 78 -34.17 -6.77 -11.54
C TYR A 78 -35.50 -7.02 -10.81
N LYS A 79 -36.57 -7.39 -11.54
CA LYS A 79 -37.87 -7.74 -10.95
C LYS A 79 -37.82 -9.06 -10.16
N VAL A 80 -37.07 -10.06 -10.62
CA VAL A 80 -36.91 -11.36 -9.93
C VAL A 80 -36.00 -11.25 -8.71
N ARG A 81 -34.93 -10.42 -8.74
CA ARG A 81 -34.15 -10.07 -7.53
C ARG A 81 -34.99 -9.29 -6.52
N ASN A 82 -35.84 -8.37 -6.96
CA ASN A 82 -36.72 -7.62 -6.06
C ASN A 82 -37.84 -8.50 -5.48
N LEU A 83 -38.38 -9.47 -6.24
CA LEU A 83 -39.35 -10.46 -5.74
C LEU A 83 -38.79 -11.35 -4.62
N ALA A 84 -37.48 -11.62 -4.60
CA ALA A 84 -36.84 -12.40 -3.53
C ALA A 84 -36.75 -11.65 -2.18
N HIS A 85 -36.91 -10.32 -2.16
CA HIS A 85 -36.84 -9.51 -0.95
C HIS A 85 -38.20 -9.19 -0.30
N TYR A 86 -39.33 -9.49 -0.96
CA TYR A 86 -40.67 -9.09 -0.51
C TYR A 86 -41.13 -9.69 0.83
N GLY A 87 -40.32 -10.54 1.47
CA GLY A 87 -40.61 -11.11 2.78
C GLY A 87 -39.44 -11.18 3.75
N GLN A 88 -38.28 -10.59 3.43
CA GLN A 88 -37.13 -10.62 4.33
C GLN A 88 -37.14 -9.42 5.29
N PRO A 89 -36.58 -9.55 6.51
CA PRO A 89 -36.41 -8.40 7.37
C PRO A 89 -35.41 -7.42 6.73
N THR A 90 -35.76 -6.13 6.78
CA THR A 90 -34.89 -5.05 6.32
C THR A 90 -33.94 -4.66 7.44
N ILE A 91 -32.66 -4.51 7.09
CA ILE A 91 -31.60 -4.10 8.01
C ILE A 91 -31.14 -2.69 7.62
N ALA A 92 -31.00 -1.77 8.57
CA ALA A 92 -30.32 -0.48 8.42
C ALA A 92 -29.14 -0.41 9.40
N ILE A 93 -28.02 0.17 8.94
CA ILE A 93 -26.79 0.28 9.73
C ILE A 93 -26.38 1.75 9.69
N ASP A 94 -26.55 2.43 10.82
CA ASP A 94 -26.29 3.85 10.97
C ASP A 94 -25.08 4.04 11.89
N LEU A 95 -24.03 4.67 11.37
CA LEU A 95 -22.81 4.98 12.14
C LEU A 95 -22.93 6.39 12.70
N VAL A 96 -22.51 6.59 13.95
CA VAL A 96 -22.59 7.89 14.65
C VAL A 96 -21.89 9.01 13.86
N ASP A 97 -20.73 8.70 13.25
CA ASP A 97 -19.92 9.68 12.51
C ASP A 97 -20.44 9.98 11.08
N SER A 98 -21.58 9.43 10.67
CA SER A 98 -22.11 9.62 9.31
C SER A 98 -22.97 10.89 9.13
N HIS A 99 -23.20 11.68 10.19
CA HIS A 99 -24.18 12.79 10.19
C HIS A 99 -23.62 14.18 9.79
N GLY A 100 -22.46 14.26 9.12
CA GLY A 100 -21.89 15.52 8.63
C GLY A 100 -22.48 16.01 7.29
N PRO A 101 -22.40 17.32 6.93
CA PRO A 101 -23.01 17.89 5.71
C PRO A 101 -22.36 17.50 4.37
N ARG A 102 -21.53 16.46 4.31
CA ARG A 102 -20.91 15.96 3.07
C ARG A 102 -20.88 14.43 3.14
N ARG A 103 -20.99 13.76 1.98
CA ARG A 103 -20.74 12.32 1.79
C ARG A 103 -19.28 11.98 2.13
N VAL A 104 -18.89 12.09 3.39
CA VAL A 104 -17.56 11.73 3.87
C VAL A 104 -17.54 10.22 4.05
N ILE A 105 -16.63 9.55 3.33
CA ILE A 105 -16.39 8.12 3.48
C ILE A 105 -16.03 7.86 4.95
N PRO A 106 -16.79 7.04 5.70
CA PRO A 106 -16.51 6.77 7.10
C PRO A 106 -15.13 6.13 7.21
N SER A 107 -14.20 6.88 7.79
CA SER A 107 -12.77 6.58 7.79
C SER A 107 -12.27 6.44 9.21
N TYR A 108 -11.58 5.35 9.51
CA TYR A 108 -11.07 5.01 10.83
C TYR A 108 -9.61 4.58 10.77
N SER A 109 -8.90 4.70 11.88
CA SER A 109 -7.54 4.21 12.08
C SER A 109 -7.50 3.15 13.18
N THR A 110 -6.35 2.55 13.40
CA THR A 110 -6.11 1.68 14.57
C THR A 110 -6.49 2.42 15.85
N MET A 111 -7.09 1.70 16.79
CA MET A 111 -7.58 2.18 18.08
C MET A 111 -8.78 3.13 18.05
N ASP A 112 -9.32 3.44 16.87
CA ASP A 112 -10.60 4.14 16.78
C ASP A 112 -11.77 3.25 17.21
N ALA A 113 -12.79 3.89 17.76
CA ALA A 113 -14.09 3.30 18.01
C ALA A 113 -15.02 3.50 16.81
N ILE A 114 -15.64 2.41 16.36
CA ILE A 114 -16.73 2.40 15.39
C ILE A 114 -18.02 2.19 16.19
N GLN A 115 -18.83 3.23 16.28
CA GLN A 115 -20.09 3.20 17.02
C GLN A 115 -21.27 3.38 16.06
N GLY A 116 -22.35 2.66 16.34
CA GLY A 116 -23.54 2.75 15.52
C GLY A 116 -24.72 1.97 16.09
N ILE A 117 -25.82 2.01 15.35
CA ILE A 117 -27.06 1.31 15.67
C ILE A 117 -27.49 0.53 14.44
N VAL A 118 -27.82 -0.74 14.66
CA VAL A 118 -28.51 -1.58 13.68
C VAL A 118 -30.00 -1.46 13.93
N THR A 119 -30.77 -1.10 12.91
CA THR A 119 -32.23 -1.10 12.96
C THR A 119 -32.79 -2.21 12.08
N ILE A 120 -33.63 -3.07 12.63
CA ILE A 120 -34.29 -4.18 11.92
C ILE A 120 -35.80 -3.93 11.87
N THR A 121 -36.39 -4.04 10.70
CA THR A 121 -37.84 -3.90 10.47
C THR A 121 -38.34 -5.04 9.58
N ALA A 122 -39.46 -5.67 9.93
CA ALA A 122 -40.01 -6.79 9.17
C ALA A 122 -41.36 -6.42 8.52
N PRO A 123 -41.61 -6.79 7.25
CA PRO A 123 -42.87 -6.51 6.56
C PRO A 123 -44.07 -7.35 7.06
N HIS A 124 -43.78 -8.40 7.82
CA HIS A 124 -44.73 -9.27 8.51
C HIS A 124 -44.02 -9.90 9.71
N ASP A 125 -44.74 -10.68 10.52
CA ASP A 125 -44.16 -11.33 11.69
C ASP A 125 -43.13 -12.39 11.27
N ILE A 126 -41.86 -12.17 11.59
CA ILE A 126 -40.75 -13.05 11.20
C ILE A 126 -40.07 -13.57 12.45
N ARG A 127 -40.14 -14.89 12.65
CA ARG A 127 -39.38 -15.58 13.71
C ARG A 127 -37.90 -15.63 13.35
N PHE A 128 -37.04 -15.42 14.35
CA PHE A 128 -35.59 -15.56 14.21
C PHE A 128 -35.02 -16.26 15.45
N GLU A 129 -33.78 -16.73 15.37
CA GLU A 129 -33.08 -17.36 16.49
C GLU A 129 -31.91 -16.51 16.93
N ASP A 130 -31.17 -15.93 15.98
CA ASP A 130 -29.94 -15.20 16.29
C ASP A 130 -29.72 -13.99 15.38
N ILE A 131 -29.04 -12.98 15.93
CA ILE A 131 -28.58 -11.78 15.24
C ILE A 131 -27.07 -11.63 15.51
N ASP A 132 -26.25 -11.81 14.47
CA ASP A 132 -24.80 -11.59 14.52
C ASP A 132 -24.49 -10.20 13.97
N ILE A 133 -23.97 -9.32 14.84
CA ILE A 133 -23.41 -8.01 14.45
C ILE A 133 -21.90 -8.10 14.61
N ALA A 134 -21.17 -8.00 13.51
CA ALA A 134 -19.72 -8.18 13.50
C ALA A 134 -19.00 -7.12 12.67
N PHE A 135 -17.84 -6.67 13.12
CA PHE A 135 -16.88 -5.94 12.32
C PHE A 135 -15.88 -6.90 11.68
N VAL A 136 -15.80 -6.90 10.36
CA VAL A 136 -15.03 -7.89 9.59
C VAL A 136 -14.04 -7.20 8.66
N GLY A 137 -12.81 -7.73 8.61
CA GLY A 137 -11.78 -7.39 7.62
C GLY A 137 -11.48 -8.59 6.73
N THR A 138 -11.51 -8.38 5.41
CA THR A 138 -11.26 -9.43 4.40
C THR A 138 -10.33 -8.94 3.30
N SER A 139 -9.36 -9.77 2.92
CA SER A 139 -8.55 -9.63 1.71
C SER A 139 -8.99 -10.63 0.65
N GLN A 140 -9.09 -10.20 -0.59
CA GLN A 140 -9.38 -11.01 -1.76
C GLN A 140 -8.29 -10.76 -2.81
N ALA A 141 -7.76 -11.84 -3.36
CA ALA A 141 -6.78 -11.78 -4.42
C ALA A 141 -7.06 -12.86 -5.47
N PHE A 142 -6.74 -12.58 -6.73
CA PHE A 142 -6.78 -13.61 -7.76
C PHE A 142 -5.59 -13.50 -8.72
N VAL A 143 -5.15 -14.64 -9.23
CA VAL A 143 -4.05 -14.75 -10.19
C VAL A 143 -4.51 -15.57 -11.39
N ASP A 144 -4.39 -14.99 -12.58
CA ASP A 144 -4.68 -15.70 -13.82
C ASP A 144 -3.50 -16.60 -14.19
N ARG A 145 -3.73 -17.92 -14.27
CA ARG A 145 -2.73 -18.87 -14.74
C ARG A 145 -2.83 -19.00 -16.25
N VAL A 146 -1.84 -18.46 -16.94
CA VAL A 146 -1.64 -18.71 -18.37
C VAL A 146 -1.06 -20.12 -18.49
N THR A 147 -1.88 -21.09 -18.90
CA THR A 147 -1.39 -22.43 -19.25
C THR A 147 -1.07 -22.48 -20.75
N THR A 148 -0.15 -23.35 -21.15
CA THR A 148 0.21 -23.56 -22.56
C THR A 148 -0.89 -24.27 -23.37
N ALA A 149 -1.98 -24.70 -22.72
CA ALA A 149 -3.15 -25.28 -23.37
C ALA A 149 -4.15 -24.17 -23.74
N PRO A 150 -4.50 -23.96 -25.03
CA PRO A 150 -5.30 -22.83 -25.51
C PRO A 150 -6.77 -22.77 -25.00
N MET A 151 -7.20 -23.68 -24.13
CA MET A 151 -8.60 -23.87 -23.75
C MET A 151 -8.86 -23.92 -22.24
N VAL A 152 -7.83 -23.79 -21.38
CA VAL A 152 -8.01 -23.77 -19.92
C VAL A 152 -7.15 -22.66 -19.31
N SER A 153 -7.65 -21.43 -19.32
CA SER A 153 -7.15 -20.40 -18.40
C SER A 153 -7.66 -20.74 -17.00
N GLY A 154 -6.76 -21.11 -16.09
CA GLY A 154 -7.11 -21.39 -14.71
C GLY A 154 -6.97 -20.13 -13.87
N ARG A 155 -8.04 -19.62 -13.26
CA ARG A 155 -7.95 -18.53 -12.29
C ARG A 155 -7.78 -19.12 -10.89
N GLY A 156 -6.74 -18.71 -10.18
CA GLY A 156 -6.57 -19.02 -8.76
C GLY A 156 -7.10 -17.88 -7.91
N ASP A 157 -8.19 -18.10 -7.19
CA ASP A 157 -8.75 -17.12 -6.25
C ASP A 157 -8.34 -17.47 -4.80
N ALA A 158 -8.07 -16.45 -4.01
CA ALA A 158 -7.84 -16.56 -2.57
C ALA A 158 -8.63 -15.50 -1.81
N GLN A 159 -9.23 -15.92 -0.71
CA GLN A 159 -9.89 -15.03 0.23
C GLN A 159 -9.38 -15.34 1.64
N HIS A 160 -9.06 -14.29 2.38
CA HIS A 160 -8.60 -14.42 3.76
C HIS A 160 -9.33 -13.41 4.65
N ARG A 161 -10.03 -13.93 5.65
CA ARG A 161 -10.73 -13.14 6.65
C ARG A 161 -9.84 -12.98 7.87
N PHE A 162 -9.08 -11.89 7.90
CA PHE A 162 -8.04 -11.65 8.90
C PHE A 162 -8.57 -11.00 10.19
N LEU A 163 -9.75 -10.38 10.16
CA LEU A 163 -10.34 -9.71 11.32
C LEU A 163 -11.83 -10.03 11.46
N VAL A 164 -12.26 -10.37 12.68
CA VAL A 164 -13.67 -10.54 13.05
C VAL A 164 -13.86 -10.12 14.51
N LEU A 165 -14.51 -9.00 14.77
CA LEU A 165 -14.95 -8.60 16.11
C LEU A 165 -16.47 -8.76 16.18
N ARG A 166 -17.00 -9.43 17.20
CA ARG A 166 -18.45 -9.61 17.37
C ARG A 166 -18.96 -8.76 18.52
N GLN A 167 -20.12 -8.13 18.32
CA GLN A 167 -20.84 -7.43 19.36
C GLN A 167 -21.62 -8.47 20.16
N PRO A 168 -21.34 -8.65 21.47
CA PRO A 168 -22.18 -9.46 22.32
C PRO A 168 -23.57 -8.81 22.45
N ILE A 169 -24.63 -9.60 22.30
CA ILE A 169 -26.01 -9.18 22.52
C ILE A 169 -26.57 -10.10 23.60
N ALA A 170 -27.10 -9.53 24.69
CA ALA A 170 -27.68 -10.35 25.74
C ALA A 170 -29.01 -10.96 25.28
N ASP A 171 -29.32 -12.17 25.73
CA ASP A 171 -30.58 -12.81 25.35
C ASP A 171 -31.83 -12.00 25.77
N SER A 172 -31.70 -11.20 26.83
CA SER A 172 -32.72 -10.26 27.31
C SER A 172 -32.98 -9.09 26.36
N ASP A 173 -32.03 -8.77 25.47
CA ASP A 173 -32.15 -7.65 24.53
C ASP A 173 -32.93 -8.05 23.27
N PHE A 174 -33.14 -9.35 23.06
CA PHE A 174 -33.99 -9.84 21.98
C PHE A 174 -35.47 -9.67 22.33
N PRO A 175 -36.33 -9.36 21.34
CA PRO A 175 -37.78 -9.44 21.55
C PRO A 175 -38.21 -10.81 22.06
N SER A 176 -39.18 -10.81 22.97
CA SER A 176 -39.81 -12.02 23.51
C SER A 176 -41.29 -12.04 23.11
N PRO A 177 -41.75 -13.05 22.36
CA PRO A 177 -40.96 -14.14 21.76
C PRO A 177 -40.03 -13.61 20.64
N ARG A 178 -39.02 -14.39 20.22
CA ARG A 178 -38.05 -14.04 19.16
C ARG A 178 -38.69 -13.89 17.77
N ILE A 179 -39.52 -12.87 17.63
CA ILE A 179 -40.32 -12.55 16.48
C ILE A 179 -40.16 -11.05 16.24
N PHE A 180 -39.81 -10.68 15.01
CA PHE A 180 -39.92 -9.32 14.56
C PHE A 180 -41.37 -9.07 14.13
N GLU A 181 -42.14 -8.40 14.98
CA GLU A 181 -43.50 -7.94 14.63
C GLU A 181 -43.51 -7.03 13.40
N ARG A 182 -44.57 -7.12 12.60
CA ARG A 182 -44.78 -6.29 11.41
C ARG A 182 -44.57 -4.81 11.71
N ASP A 183 -43.78 -4.14 10.87
CA ASP A 183 -43.51 -2.70 10.83
C ASP A 183 -42.92 -2.12 12.13
N ARG A 184 -42.56 -2.97 13.11
CA ARG A 184 -41.88 -2.56 14.33
C ARG A 184 -40.37 -2.51 14.09
N ALA A 185 -39.75 -1.43 14.57
CA ALA A 185 -38.32 -1.22 14.48
C ALA A 185 -37.61 -1.70 15.75
N TYR A 186 -36.68 -2.66 15.59
CA TYR A 186 -35.82 -3.18 16.66
C TYR A 186 -34.43 -2.61 16.51
N LYS A 187 -33.86 -2.07 17.59
CA LYS A 187 -32.58 -1.34 17.57
C LYS A 187 -31.54 -2.04 18.42
N PHE A 188 -30.38 -2.32 17.81
CA PHE A 188 -29.25 -2.98 18.46
C PHE A 188 -28.01 -2.08 18.34
N PRO A 189 -27.59 -1.40 19.42
CA PRO A 189 -26.37 -0.60 19.41
C PRO A 189 -25.14 -1.51 19.35
N PHE A 190 -24.07 -1.03 18.72
CA PHE A 190 -22.79 -1.73 18.69
C PHE A 190 -21.61 -0.76 18.87
N THR A 191 -20.52 -1.29 19.41
CA THR A 191 -19.23 -0.58 19.47
C THR A 191 -18.11 -1.55 19.17
N PHE A 192 -17.31 -1.24 18.16
CA PHE A 192 -16.10 -1.98 17.83
C PHE A 192 -14.88 -1.09 18.00
N ILE A 193 -13.77 -1.67 18.44
CA ILE A 193 -12.48 -0.97 18.47
C ILE A 193 -11.57 -1.62 17.45
N ILE A 194 -11.04 -0.84 16.52
CA ILE A 194 -10.05 -1.36 15.58
C ILE A 194 -8.77 -1.67 16.37
N PRO A 195 -8.28 -2.93 16.37
CA PRO A 195 -7.10 -3.26 17.16
C PRO A 195 -5.84 -2.63 16.55
N SER A 196 -4.78 -2.47 17.34
CA SER A 196 -3.46 -2.02 16.88
C SER A 196 -2.76 -3.09 16.04
N GLN A 197 -3.01 -4.36 16.34
CA GLN A 197 -2.48 -5.53 15.65
C GLN A 197 -3.53 -6.65 15.60
N LEU A 198 -3.43 -7.51 14.61
CA LEU A 198 -4.24 -8.72 14.50
C LEU A 198 -3.76 -9.77 15.51
N LEU A 199 -4.66 -10.69 15.87
CA LEU A 199 -4.28 -11.85 16.68
C LEU A 199 -3.28 -12.73 15.92
N PRO A 200 -2.31 -13.39 16.59
CA PRO A 200 -1.29 -14.21 15.93
C PRO A 200 -1.85 -15.29 14.97
N ARG A 201 -3.06 -15.79 15.24
CA ARG A 201 -3.75 -16.78 14.39
C ARG A 201 -4.28 -16.20 13.06
N ALA A 202 -4.27 -14.88 12.87
CA ALA A 202 -4.55 -14.29 11.56
C ALA A 202 -3.51 -14.72 10.52
N CYS A 203 -2.26 -14.99 10.94
CA CYS A 203 -1.21 -15.60 10.14
C CYS A 203 -0.89 -17.01 10.69
N SER A 204 -1.68 -18.02 10.32
CA SER A 204 -1.48 -19.40 10.80
C SER A 204 -0.66 -20.29 9.87
N HIS A 205 -0.24 -19.76 8.71
CA HIS A 205 0.59 -20.50 7.76
C HIS A 205 2.07 -20.41 8.13
N LYS A 206 2.87 -21.34 7.57
CA LYS A 206 4.31 -21.36 7.76
C LYS A 206 4.96 -20.12 7.15
N VAL A 207 5.79 -19.42 7.91
CA VAL A 207 6.60 -18.29 7.44
C VAL A 207 8.09 -18.55 7.67
N VAL A 208 8.94 -17.79 6.99
CA VAL A 208 10.40 -17.95 7.04
C VAL A 208 11.04 -17.35 8.30
N SER A 209 10.38 -16.40 8.97
CA SER A 209 10.86 -15.76 10.19
C SER A 209 9.72 -15.13 10.99
N ASP A 210 9.93 -14.93 12.29
CA ASP A 210 8.98 -14.26 13.18
C ASP A 210 8.68 -12.83 12.73
N HIS A 211 9.67 -12.12 12.19
CA HIS A 211 9.46 -10.80 11.61
C HIS A 211 8.42 -10.78 10.49
N VAL A 212 8.39 -11.81 9.63
CA VAL A 212 7.34 -11.94 8.59
C VAL A 212 5.98 -12.20 9.23
N HIS A 213 5.92 -13.01 10.28
CA HIS A 213 4.69 -13.27 11.04
C HIS A 213 4.14 -11.99 11.66
N ASP A 214 4.99 -11.23 12.35
CA ASP A 214 4.63 -9.98 13.02
C ASP A 214 4.07 -8.97 12.02
N VAL A 215 4.74 -8.80 10.87
CA VAL A 215 4.28 -7.87 9.84
C VAL A 215 2.97 -8.35 9.19
N HIS A 216 2.80 -9.66 8.95
CA HIS A 216 1.52 -10.21 8.48
C HIS A 216 0.38 -10.03 9.48
N CYS A 217 0.69 -9.89 10.77
CA CYS A 217 -0.28 -9.59 11.82
C CYS A 217 -0.55 -8.08 12.00
N LEU A 218 0.06 -7.20 11.20
CA LEU A 218 -0.38 -5.80 11.13
C LEU A 218 -1.67 -5.68 10.31
N LEU A 219 -2.51 -4.70 10.64
CA LEU A 219 -3.73 -4.46 9.86
C LEU A 219 -3.35 -3.91 8.48
N PRO A 220 -3.82 -4.53 7.38
CA PRO A 220 -3.63 -3.95 6.06
C PRO A 220 -4.59 -2.75 5.85
N PRO A 221 -4.21 -1.72 5.07
CA PRO A 221 -5.11 -0.64 4.71
C PRO A 221 -6.26 -1.13 3.82
N SER A 222 -7.40 -0.44 3.85
CA SER A 222 -8.42 -0.59 2.80
C SER A 222 -7.80 -0.35 1.42
N LEU A 223 -8.12 -1.21 0.45
CA LEU A 223 -7.51 -1.19 -0.87
C LEU A 223 -8.45 -1.76 -1.95
N GLY A 224 -8.47 -1.16 -3.14
CA GLY A 224 -9.12 -1.70 -4.34
C GLY A 224 -10.65 -1.65 -4.31
N ASP A 225 -11.24 -0.80 -3.46
CA ASP A 225 -12.68 -0.55 -3.47
C ASP A 225 -12.97 0.89 -3.91
N PRO A 226 -13.45 1.12 -5.16
CA PRO A 226 -13.71 2.47 -5.68
C PRO A 226 -14.72 3.28 -4.87
N ASP A 227 -15.57 2.64 -4.06
CA ASP A 227 -16.54 3.33 -3.18
C ASP A 227 -15.86 3.91 -1.91
N LEU A 228 -14.63 3.48 -1.62
CA LEU A 228 -13.88 3.84 -0.41
C LEU A 228 -12.54 4.54 -0.73
N ALA A 229 -11.97 4.26 -1.91
CA ALA A 229 -10.70 4.81 -2.36
C ALA A 229 -10.81 6.34 -2.48
N GLY A 230 -9.96 7.09 -1.75
CA GLY A 230 -10.15 8.53 -1.64
C GLY A 230 -9.30 9.22 -0.56
N PHE A 231 -9.30 10.54 -0.58
CA PHE A 231 -8.72 11.38 0.46
C PHE A 231 -9.65 12.57 0.71
N GLY A 232 -9.85 12.99 1.97
CA GLY A 232 -10.60 14.22 2.28
C GLY A 232 -12.06 14.30 1.75
N GLY A 233 -12.80 13.19 1.72
CA GLY A 233 -14.20 13.16 1.27
C GLY A 233 -14.39 13.04 -0.26
N SER A 234 -13.30 13.04 -1.04
CA SER A 234 -13.31 12.81 -2.49
C SER A 234 -12.89 11.38 -2.81
N LEU A 235 -13.54 10.76 -3.80
CA LEU A 235 -13.12 9.46 -4.34
C LEU A 235 -11.88 9.67 -5.25
N LEU A 236 -10.82 8.91 -5.00
CA LEU A 236 -9.54 8.98 -5.72
C LEU A 236 -9.07 7.57 -6.03
N ASP A 237 -8.28 7.43 -7.08
CA ASP A 237 -7.64 6.17 -7.44
C ASP A 237 -6.53 5.81 -6.44
N ASP A 238 -6.63 4.64 -5.81
CA ASP A 238 -5.65 4.10 -4.85
C ASP A 238 -4.57 3.23 -5.51
N LEU A 239 -4.54 3.20 -6.85
CA LEU A 239 -3.56 2.49 -7.67
C LEU A 239 -3.60 0.97 -7.44
N ALA A 240 -4.72 0.43 -6.94
CA ALA A 240 -4.91 -0.99 -6.77
C ALA A 240 -5.30 -1.67 -8.09
N PRO A 241 -4.67 -2.80 -8.45
CA PRO A 241 -5.19 -3.64 -9.52
C PRO A 241 -6.50 -4.30 -9.09
N GLU A 242 -7.31 -4.67 -10.07
CA GLU A 242 -8.54 -5.47 -9.87
C GLU A 242 -8.26 -6.78 -9.10
N MET A 243 -7.06 -7.35 -9.29
CA MET A 243 -6.58 -8.58 -8.68
C MET A 243 -6.40 -8.52 -7.17
N SER A 244 -6.54 -7.36 -6.53
CA SER A 244 -6.30 -7.19 -5.10
C SER A 244 -7.34 -6.28 -4.46
N LYS A 245 -8.01 -6.77 -3.41
CA LYS A 245 -9.03 -6.01 -2.69
C LYS A 245 -8.97 -6.27 -1.19
N ILE A 246 -9.04 -5.22 -0.37
CA ILE A 246 -9.06 -5.28 1.09
C ILE A 246 -10.23 -4.44 1.59
N VAL A 247 -11.21 -5.11 2.20
CA VAL A 247 -12.49 -4.53 2.62
C VAL A 247 -12.67 -4.69 4.12
N TYR A 248 -13.14 -3.63 4.75
CA TYR A 248 -13.63 -3.61 6.11
C TYR A 248 -15.11 -3.24 6.12
N ALA A 249 -15.91 -3.95 6.91
CA ALA A 249 -17.33 -3.67 7.01
C ALA A 249 -17.93 -4.08 8.36
N VAL A 250 -18.94 -3.32 8.79
CA VAL A 250 -19.90 -3.81 9.79
C VAL A 250 -20.91 -4.68 9.08
N LYS A 251 -20.97 -5.96 9.44
CA LYS A 251 -21.81 -7.00 8.86
C LYS A 251 -22.85 -7.42 9.87
N VAL A 252 -24.11 -7.43 9.45
CA VAL A 252 -25.26 -7.90 10.23
C VAL A 252 -25.85 -9.10 9.53
N ARG A 253 -26.06 -10.19 10.27
CA ARG A 253 -26.69 -11.42 9.79
C ARG A 253 -27.80 -11.83 10.74
N ILE A 254 -28.99 -12.05 10.20
CA ILE A 254 -30.14 -12.58 10.94
C ILE A 254 -30.32 -14.04 10.50
N ALA A 255 -30.35 -14.96 11.46
CA ALA A 255 -30.47 -16.38 11.17
C ALA A 255 -31.72 -16.99 11.81
N HIS A 256 -32.30 -17.96 11.09
CA HIS A 256 -33.41 -18.78 11.54
C HIS A 256 -33.02 -20.26 11.56
N THR A 257 -33.44 -21.03 12.56
CA THR A 257 -33.23 -22.48 12.59
C THR A 257 -34.44 -23.20 12.02
N ARG A 258 -34.25 -23.97 10.93
CA ARG A 258 -35.33 -24.74 10.30
C ARG A 258 -35.22 -26.24 10.65
N GLY A 259 -35.66 -26.61 11.84
CA GLY A 259 -35.72 -28.02 12.26
C GLY A 259 -34.39 -28.78 12.09
N SER A 260 -34.40 -29.90 11.38
CA SER A 260 -33.21 -30.73 11.10
C SER A 260 -32.27 -30.19 10.00
N GLU A 261 -32.64 -29.12 9.29
CA GLU A 261 -31.87 -28.55 8.16
C GLU A 261 -30.83 -27.49 8.59
N GLY A 262 -30.75 -27.15 9.89
CA GLY A 262 -29.76 -26.23 10.44
C GLY A 262 -30.17 -24.74 10.36
N LEU A 263 -29.17 -23.85 10.50
CA LEU A 263 -29.33 -22.39 10.49
C LEU A 263 -29.40 -21.83 9.06
N MET A 264 -30.52 -21.23 8.70
CA MET A 264 -30.77 -20.48 7.46
C MET A 264 -30.57 -18.98 7.68
N VAL A 265 -29.99 -18.27 6.71
CA VAL A 265 -29.89 -16.80 6.76
C VAL A 265 -31.18 -16.16 6.25
N LEU A 266 -31.86 -15.41 7.11
CA LEU A 266 -33.06 -14.65 6.76
C LEU A 266 -32.73 -13.35 6.02
N ALA A 267 -31.72 -12.63 6.51
CA ALA A 267 -31.21 -11.42 5.90
C ALA A 267 -29.75 -11.18 6.28
N GLU A 268 -29.03 -10.53 5.39
CA GLU A 268 -27.65 -10.12 5.60
C GLU A 268 -27.44 -8.72 5.00
N LYS A 269 -26.77 -7.84 5.73
CA LYS A 269 -26.37 -6.52 5.22
C LYS A 269 -24.98 -6.15 5.70
N MET A 270 -24.24 -5.42 4.87
CA MET A 270 -22.94 -4.89 5.22
C MET A 270 -22.85 -3.38 4.96
N LYS A 271 -22.19 -2.67 5.87
CA LYS A 271 -21.81 -1.26 5.71
C LYS A 271 -20.29 -1.18 5.66
N LYS A 272 -19.76 -0.93 4.47
CA LYS A 272 -18.32 -0.79 4.25
C LYS A 272 -17.80 0.49 4.92
N ILE A 273 -16.60 0.41 5.46
CA ILE A 273 -15.87 1.56 6.02
C ILE A 273 -14.43 1.53 5.53
N ARG A 274 -13.77 2.69 5.54
CA ARG A 274 -12.35 2.80 5.20
C ARG A 274 -11.50 2.71 6.45
N VAL A 275 -10.49 1.85 6.43
CA VAL A 275 -9.49 1.73 7.49
C VAL A 275 -8.13 2.20 6.96
N LYS A 276 -7.56 3.21 7.62
CA LYS A 276 -6.21 3.74 7.43
C LYS A 276 -5.39 3.40 8.68
N PRO A 277 -4.81 2.20 8.77
CA PRO A 277 -4.11 1.76 9.97
C PRO A 277 -2.90 2.65 10.24
N ALA A 278 -2.57 2.89 11.51
CA ALA A 278 -1.31 3.54 11.86
C ALA A 278 -0.18 2.55 11.62
N LEU A 279 0.79 2.94 10.78
CA LEU A 279 1.96 2.14 10.45
C LEU A 279 3.20 3.01 10.62
N ALA A 280 4.04 2.63 11.57
CA ALA A 280 5.26 3.32 11.91
C ALA A 280 6.37 3.05 10.87
N GLU A 281 7.35 3.96 10.84
CA GLU A 281 8.59 3.77 10.10
C GLU A 281 9.26 2.47 10.51
N GLN A 282 9.76 1.74 9.51
CA GLN A 282 10.53 0.52 9.69
C GLN A 282 12.00 0.83 9.37
N PRO A 283 12.96 0.03 9.87
CA PRO A 283 14.35 0.19 9.50
C PRO A 283 14.53 0.18 7.97
N PRO A 284 15.50 0.94 7.42
CA PRO A 284 15.81 0.91 6.00
C PRO A 284 16.06 -0.51 5.50
N LEU A 285 15.57 -0.82 4.29
CA LEU A 285 15.74 -2.14 3.71
C LEU A 285 17.22 -2.42 3.43
N ASN A 286 17.68 -3.64 3.68
CA ASN A 286 18.96 -4.06 3.12
C ASN A 286 18.80 -4.23 1.59
N ILE A 287 19.49 -3.38 0.83
CA ILE A 287 19.43 -3.35 -0.64
C ILE A 287 20.72 -3.85 -1.30
N ASP A 288 21.64 -4.40 -0.52
CA ASP A 288 22.90 -4.95 -1.03
C ASP A 288 22.62 -6.14 -1.94
N ASN A 289 23.31 -6.17 -3.09
CA ASN A 289 23.16 -7.20 -4.13
C ASN A 289 21.71 -7.41 -4.63
N SER A 290 20.82 -6.43 -4.42
CA SER A 290 19.47 -6.47 -4.96
C SER A 290 19.49 -6.21 -6.47
N LEU A 291 18.81 -7.06 -7.24
CA LEU A 291 18.58 -6.83 -8.67
C LEU A 291 17.47 -5.79 -8.91
N GLU A 292 16.63 -5.52 -7.90
CA GLU A 292 15.50 -4.60 -7.98
C GLU A 292 15.91 -3.14 -7.72
N TYR A 293 16.85 -2.94 -6.79
CA TYR A 293 17.35 -1.63 -6.39
C TYR A 293 18.74 -1.35 -6.96
N ARG A 294 19.00 -0.09 -7.28
CA ARG A 294 20.28 0.38 -7.80
C ARG A 294 20.60 1.72 -7.12
N PRO A 295 21.11 1.71 -5.87
CA PRO A 295 21.40 2.94 -5.13
C PRO A 295 22.63 3.68 -5.69
N ARG A 296 23.54 2.97 -6.38
CA ARG A 296 24.74 3.53 -7.00
C ARG A 296 24.85 3.05 -8.44
N GLU A 297 25.31 3.94 -9.31
CA GLU A 297 25.66 3.60 -10.68
C GLU A 297 26.90 4.38 -11.12
N GLU A 298 27.77 3.71 -11.87
CA GLU A 298 29.01 4.26 -12.41
C GLU A 298 28.94 4.17 -13.94
N LYS A 299 29.27 5.26 -14.63
CA LYS A 299 29.12 5.35 -16.08
C LYS A 299 30.26 6.13 -16.72
N ILE A 300 30.82 5.56 -17.78
CA ILE A 300 31.82 6.23 -18.60
C ILE A 300 31.14 7.28 -19.47
N ILE A 301 31.61 8.53 -19.35
CA ILE A 301 31.14 9.65 -20.16
C ILE A 301 32.13 9.89 -21.30
N ARG A 302 31.61 10.08 -22.52
CA ARG A 302 32.38 10.36 -23.74
C ARG A 302 32.22 11.83 -24.13
N LYS A 303 33.21 12.41 -24.81
CA LYS A 303 33.12 13.82 -25.29
C LYS A 303 32.15 13.96 -26.48
N GLY A 304 31.86 12.84 -27.16
CA GLY A 304 30.90 12.74 -28.26
C GLY A 304 30.92 11.33 -28.87
N ILE A 305 30.13 11.10 -29.94
CA ILE A 305 29.96 9.77 -30.58
C ILE A 305 31.30 9.22 -31.13
N PHE A 306 32.23 10.11 -31.51
CA PHE A 306 33.56 9.75 -32.05
C PHE A 306 34.74 10.36 -31.27
N LYS A 307 34.47 11.13 -30.20
CA LYS A 307 35.50 11.92 -29.49
C LYS A 307 35.81 11.32 -28.11
N GLY A 308 36.56 10.21 -28.09
CA GLY A 308 37.25 9.67 -26.91
C GLY A 308 36.47 9.55 -25.58
N ARG A 309 37.20 9.27 -24.51
CA ARG A 309 36.68 9.27 -23.12
C ARG A 309 36.79 10.68 -22.55
N LEU A 310 35.77 11.14 -21.83
CA LEU A 310 35.81 12.38 -21.04
C LEU A 310 36.23 12.06 -19.60
N GLY A 311 35.63 11.02 -19.03
CA GLY A 311 35.90 10.54 -17.67
C GLY A 311 34.85 9.54 -17.21
N THR A 312 34.79 9.28 -15.91
CA THR A 312 33.82 8.38 -15.27
C THR A 312 32.96 9.17 -14.30
N LEU A 313 31.65 9.00 -14.41
CA LEU A 313 30.67 9.60 -13.53
C LEU A 313 30.09 8.54 -12.61
N THR A 314 30.23 8.73 -11.30
CA THR A 314 29.59 7.91 -10.27
C THR A 314 28.49 8.71 -9.62
N ALA A 315 27.27 8.18 -9.59
CA ALA A 315 26.17 8.77 -8.83
C ALA A 315 25.67 7.78 -7.78
N LYS A 316 25.32 8.29 -6.60
CA LYS A 316 24.74 7.53 -5.51
C LYS A 316 23.58 8.27 -4.88
N THR A 317 22.59 7.53 -4.40
CA THR A 317 21.49 7.99 -3.57
C THR A 317 21.28 6.99 -2.42
N ALA A 318 20.64 7.45 -1.34
CA ALA A 318 20.23 6.60 -0.23
C ALA A 318 18.69 6.49 -0.18
N GLN A 319 18.18 5.58 0.65
CA GLN A 319 16.75 5.54 0.97
C GLN A 319 16.35 6.85 1.65
N PRO A 320 15.36 7.59 1.13
CA PRO A 320 14.92 8.84 1.72
C PRO A 320 14.14 8.55 3.01
N ARG A 321 13.92 9.60 3.81
CA ARG A 321 12.97 9.53 4.93
C ARG A 321 11.58 9.14 4.44
N PRO A 322 10.80 8.41 5.24
CA PRO A 322 9.48 7.96 4.84
C PRO A 322 8.52 9.13 4.55
N LEU A 323 7.57 8.86 3.68
CA LEU A 323 6.44 9.74 3.40
C LEU A 323 5.31 9.40 4.39
N PHE A 324 4.76 10.39 5.11
CA PHE A 324 3.70 10.15 6.10
C PHE A 324 2.33 10.53 5.57
N ILE A 325 1.45 9.53 5.44
CA ILE A 325 0.03 9.76 5.21
C ILE A 325 -0.61 10.23 6.53
N PRO A 326 -1.36 11.33 6.53
CA PRO A 326 -2.01 11.81 7.74
C PRO A 326 -3.10 10.84 8.21
N GLY A 327 -3.47 10.93 9.48
CA GLY A 327 -4.45 10.06 10.13
C GLY A 327 -5.81 9.98 9.43
N ALA A 328 -6.65 9.05 9.89
CA ALA A 328 -8.05 9.04 9.49
C ALA A 328 -8.74 10.32 9.96
N ARG A 329 -9.66 10.85 9.14
CA ARG A 329 -10.45 12.07 9.39
C ARG A 329 -9.64 13.39 9.48
N THR A 330 -8.34 13.38 9.17
CA THR A 330 -7.58 14.62 9.01
C THR A 330 -8.11 15.41 7.81
N THR A 331 -8.35 16.70 8.02
CA THR A 331 -8.84 17.65 7.00
C THR A 331 -7.73 18.47 6.37
N ASP A 332 -6.53 18.44 6.95
CA ASP A 332 -5.36 19.17 6.47
C ASP A 332 -4.82 18.48 5.23
N ASN A 333 -4.90 19.18 4.10
CA ASN A 333 -4.45 18.70 2.79
C ASN A 333 -2.99 19.10 2.51
N GLU A 334 -2.12 19.03 3.51
CA GLU A 334 -0.71 19.35 3.30
C GLU A 334 -0.08 18.36 2.30
N PRO A 335 0.78 18.85 1.38
CA PRO A 335 1.48 17.97 0.46
C PRO A 335 2.35 16.97 1.23
N ILE A 336 2.11 15.67 1.01
CA ILE A 336 2.96 14.62 1.57
C ILE A 336 4.29 14.64 0.82
N SER A 337 5.36 15.05 1.49
CA SER A 337 6.66 15.26 0.86
C SER A 337 7.83 14.79 1.73
N THR A 338 8.94 14.47 1.06
CA THR A 338 10.24 14.15 1.65
C THR A 338 11.35 14.70 0.75
N MET A 339 12.60 14.58 1.17
CA MET A 339 13.78 14.99 0.39
C MET A 339 14.67 13.79 0.13
N SER A 340 15.15 13.66 -1.11
CA SER A 340 16.20 12.71 -1.49
C SER A 340 17.49 13.45 -1.83
N LYS A 341 18.65 12.85 -1.50
CA LYS A 341 19.97 13.40 -1.79
C LYS A 341 20.65 12.53 -2.85
N ILE A 342 21.14 13.16 -3.91
CA ILE A 342 22.01 12.53 -4.90
C ILE A 342 23.41 13.12 -4.72
N VAL A 343 24.40 12.25 -4.51
CA VAL A 343 25.82 12.64 -4.52
C VAL A 343 26.41 12.14 -5.83
N ILE A 344 27.14 13.02 -6.51
CA ILE A 344 27.75 12.74 -7.81
C ILE A 344 29.23 13.04 -7.72
N ARG A 345 30.06 12.11 -8.23
CA ARG A 345 31.49 12.28 -8.40
C ARG A 345 31.86 12.07 -9.86
N PHE A 346 32.68 12.95 -10.41
CA PHE A 346 33.25 12.83 -11.74
C PHE A 346 34.77 12.73 -11.64
N ASP A 347 35.31 11.63 -12.16
CA ASP A 347 36.75 11.39 -12.30
C ASP A 347 37.15 11.60 -13.77
N PRO A 348 37.86 12.69 -14.09
CA PRO A 348 38.36 12.96 -15.43
C PRO A 348 39.28 11.86 -15.95
N SER A 349 39.26 11.61 -17.26
CA SER A 349 40.26 10.73 -17.89
C SER A 349 41.62 11.39 -18.10
N GLU A 350 41.64 12.72 -18.15
CA GLU A 350 42.83 13.57 -18.29
C GLU A 350 42.61 14.79 -17.39
N ASP A 351 43.67 15.30 -16.75
CA ASP A 351 43.57 16.37 -15.74
C ASP A 351 43.00 17.69 -16.28
N ASN A 352 43.13 17.94 -17.58
CA ASN A 352 42.64 19.12 -18.29
C ASN A 352 41.14 19.04 -18.64
N HIS A 353 40.46 17.91 -18.40
CA HIS A 353 39.02 17.80 -18.60
C HIS A 353 38.23 18.33 -17.39
N GLY A 354 37.31 19.25 -17.67
CA GLY A 354 36.28 19.67 -16.72
C GLY A 354 35.11 18.67 -16.62
N PRO A 355 34.26 18.84 -15.61
CA PRO A 355 33.11 17.97 -15.39
C PRO A 355 32.05 18.12 -16.50
N PRO A 356 31.28 17.05 -16.80
CA PRO A 356 30.24 17.12 -17.81
C PRO A 356 29.06 17.98 -17.36
N LYS A 357 28.38 18.59 -18.34
CA LYS A 357 27.15 19.34 -18.07
C LYS A 357 26.00 18.38 -17.72
N LEU A 358 25.45 18.55 -16.53
CA LEU A 358 24.19 17.93 -16.12
C LEU A 358 23.04 18.65 -16.84
N SER A 359 22.02 17.92 -17.31
CA SER A 359 20.91 18.54 -18.06
C SER A 359 19.60 18.52 -17.29
N SER A 360 19.07 17.34 -17.02
CA SER A 360 17.77 17.16 -16.36
C SER A 360 17.77 16.00 -15.37
N LEU A 361 16.87 16.07 -14.41
CA LEU A 361 16.61 15.04 -13.42
C LEU A 361 15.11 14.74 -13.37
N ALA A 362 14.72 13.56 -13.85
CA ALA A 362 13.36 13.08 -13.74
C ALA A 362 13.20 12.18 -12.51
N THR A 363 12.21 12.50 -11.68
CA THR A 363 11.87 11.76 -10.46
C THR A 363 10.57 11.01 -10.67
N LYS A 364 10.57 9.69 -10.43
CA LYS A 364 9.40 8.83 -10.56
C LYS A 364 9.20 8.01 -9.30
N ILE A 365 7.95 7.77 -8.93
CA ILE A 365 7.60 6.76 -7.93
C ILE A 365 6.95 5.58 -8.62
N LYS A 366 7.54 4.39 -8.46
CA LYS A 366 6.96 3.12 -8.91
C LYS A 366 6.18 2.53 -7.74
N VAL A 367 4.90 2.31 -7.95
CA VAL A 367 3.98 1.67 -7.01
C VAL A 367 3.85 0.21 -7.41
N SER A 368 4.14 -0.71 -6.49
CA SER A 368 4.14 -2.16 -6.75
C SER A 368 3.17 -2.87 -5.81
N THR A 369 2.19 -3.56 -6.38
CA THR A 369 1.20 -4.38 -5.65
C THR A 369 1.44 -5.84 -5.94
N PHE A 370 1.87 -6.58 -4.92
CA PHE A 370 2.00 -8.02 -5.00
C PHE A 370 0.73 -8.66 -4.45
N TYR A 371 0.19 -9.63 -5.18
CA TYR A 371 -1.01 -10.36 -4.81
C TYR A 371 -0.78 -11.85 -5.06
N ALA A 372 -1.46 -12.71 -4.30
CA ALA A 372 -1.25 -14.14 -4.38
C ALA A 372 -2.53 -14.92 -4.15
N SER A 373 -2.64 -16.06 -4.83
CA SER A 373 -3.67 -17.08 -4.67
C SER A 373 -3.35 -18.09 -3.55
N ALA A 374 -2.22 -17.92 -2.87
CA ALA A 374 -1.82 -18.67 -1.68
C ALA A 374 -1.07 -17.76 -0.70
N ALA A 375 -1.09 -18.09 0.59
CA ALA A 375 -0.42 -17.32 1.62
C ALA A 375 1.11 -17.35 1.44
N ARG A 376 1.75 -16.18 1.40
CA ARG A 376 3.21 -16.07 1.22
C ARG A 376 3.96 -16.39 2.50
N GLN A 377 5.05 -17.13 2.37
CA GLN A 377 5.92 -17.48 3.50
C GLN A 377 6.97 -16.40 3.81
N SER A 378 7.25 -15.51 2.85
CA SER A 378 8.26 -14.44 2.94
C SER A 378 7.72 -13.13 2.35
N PHE A 379 8.48 -12.04 2.53
CA PHE A 379 8.21 -10.81 1.78
C PHE A 379 8.32 -11.05 0.28
N PRO A 380 7.47 -10.39 -0.53
CA PRO A 380 7.50 -10.56 -1.96
C PRO A 380 8.75 -9.92 -2.57
N SER A 381 9.30 -10.56 -3.61
CA SER A 381 10.37 -10.02 -4.44
C SER A 381 10.05 -10.26 -5.91
N GLN A 382 10.53 -9.39 -6.79
CA GLN A 382 10.31 -9.57 -8.24
C GLN A 382 10.91 -10.88 -8.76
N LEU A 383 12.02 -11.35 -8.16
CA LEU A 383 12.69 -12.59 -8.56
C LEU A 383 11.84 -13.83 -8.24
N ALA A 384 11.11 -13.82 -7.12
CA ALA A 384 10.28 -14.95 -6.71
C ALA A 384 9.09 -15.20 -7.66
N LEU A 385 8.61 -14.17 -8.37
CA LEU A 385 7.47 -14.28 -9.29
C LEU A 385 7.74 -15.21 -10.48
N GLY A 386 9.00 -15.33 -10.91
CA GLY A 386 9.37 -16.23 -12.01
C GLY A 386 9.24 -17.72 -11.66
N PHE A 387 9.19 -18.05 -10.38
CA PHE A 387 9.18 -19.42 -9.87
C PHE A 387 7.85 -19.83 -9.22
N ASP A 388 7.01 -18.85 -8.86
CA ASP A 388 5.74 -19.10 -8.18
C ASP A 388 4.55 -18.51 -8.96
N LEU A 389 3.89 -19.38 -9.73
CA LEU A 389 2.69 -19.06 -10.52
C LEU A 389 1.46 -18.76 -9.66
N SER A 390 1.53 -18.93 -8.34
CA SER A 390 0.47 -18.53 -7.42
C SER A 390 0.50 -17.03 -7.11
N GLN A 391 1.53 -16.31 -7.55
CA GLN A 391 1.75 -14.90 -7.26
C GLN A 391 1.69 -14.03 -8.52
N GLY A 392 1.30 -12.78 -8.34
CA GLY A 392 1.31 -11.75 -9.36
C GLY A 392 1.84 -10.42 -8.83
N LEU A 393 2.30 -9.59 -9.75
CA LEU A 393 2.74 -8.22 -9.49
C LEU A 393 2.10 -7.28 -10.49
N TYR A 394 1.42 -6.27 -9.98
CA TYR A 394 1.02 -5.11 -10.75
C TYR A 394 1.90 -3.93 -10.36
N ALA A 395 2.45 -3.23 -11.34
CA ALA A 395 3.26 -2.04 -11.07
C ALA A 395 2.90 -0.88 -11.99
N GLU A 396 2.75 0.30 -11.42
CA GLU A 396 2.49 1.56 -12.11
C GLU A 396 3.57 2.58 -11.71
N SER A 397 4.01 3.42 -12.64
CA SER A 397 5.00 4.47 -12.36
C SER A 397 4.43 5.85 -12.61
N ILE A 398 4.52 6.71 -11.61
CA ILE A 398 4.02 8.09 -11.64
C ILE A 398 5.21 9.03 -11.69
N LEU A 399 5.19 9.99 -12.61
CA LEU A 399 6.17 11.08 -12.67
C LEU A 399 5.85 12.09 -11.56
N LEU A 400 6.82 12.36 -10.68
CA LEU A 400 6.68 13.32 -9.59
C LEU A 400 7.23 14.70 -9.97
N SER A 401 8.38 14.73 -10.63
CA SER A 401 9.02 15.97 -11.06
C SER A 401 9.98 15.75 -12.23
N ASP A 402 10.24 16.79 -13.00
CA ASP A 402 11.30 16.88 -14.01
C ASP A 402 12.01 18.22 -13.85
N LEU A 403 13.24 18.19 -13.34
CA LEU A 403 14.00 19.37 -12.96
C LEU A 403 15.11 19.65 -13.96
N CYS A 404 15.25 20.91 -14.38
CA CYS A 404 16.46 21.36 -15.07
C CYS A 404 17.57 21.59 -14.04
N ILE A 405 18.71 20.91 -14.22
CA ILE A 405 19.83 20.94 -13.28
C ILE A 405 21.13 21.45 -13.94
N ALA A 406 20.99 22.16 -15.05
CA ALA A 406 22.12 22.71 -15.81
C ALA A 406 22.93 23.77 -15.06
N SER A 407 22.37 24.34 -13.99
CA SER A 407 23.00 25.34 -13.13
C SER A 407 23.69 24.76 -11.90
N VAL A 408 23.64 23.44 -11.71
CA VAL A 408 24.31 22.76 -10.58
C VAL A 408 25.81 23.01 -10.66
N GLN A 409 26.39 23.47 -9.56
CA GLN A 409 27.81 23.79 -9.45
C GLN A 409 28.60 22.55 -9.07
N TRP A 410 29.76 22.41 -9.69
CA TRP A 410 30.74 21.39 -9.36
C TRP A 410 31.77 21.97 -8.40
N GLU A 411 32.13 21.21 -7.39
CA GLU A 411 33.26 21.49 -6.53
C GLU A 411 34.47 20.71 -7.05
N GLU A 412 35.60 21.40 -7.21
CA GLU A 412 36.87 20.80 -7.64
C GLU A 412 37.67 20.35 -6.43
N HIS A 413 38.24 19.16 -6.53
CA HIS A 413 38.93 18.47 -5.45
C HIS A 413 40.31 17.99 -5.94
N GLY A 414 41.31 18.16 -5.07
CA GLY A 414 42.65 17.60 -5.28
C GLY A 414 42.76 16.15 -4.79
N PRO A 415 43.80 15.41 -5.17
CA PRO A 415 43.94 13.98 -4.84
C PRO A 415 43.99 13.70 -3.32
N ASN A 416 44.45 14.66 -2.51
CA ASN A 416 44.52 14.51 -1.05
C ASN A 416 43.15 14.57 -0.35
N SER A 417 42.08 14.92 -1.07
CA SER A 417 40.72 14.99 -0.52
C SER A 417 39.91 13.71 -0.74
N ASP A 418 40.50 12.70 -1.37
CA ASP A 418 39.88 11.39 -1.49
C ASP A 418 39.61 10.78 -0.10
N PRO A 419 38.42 10.22 0.12
CA PRO A 419 38.11 9.58 1.39
C PRO A 419 39.06 8.39 1.59
N ILE A 420 39.68 8.31 2.77
CA ILE A 420 40.60 7.23 3.12
C ILE A 420 39.84 5.90 3.08
N THR A 421 40.20 5.06 2.12
CA THR A 421 39.69 3.68 2.04
C THR A 421 40.35 2.88 3.16
N GLU A 422 39.65 2.66 4.27
CA GLU A 422 40.17 1.91 5.42
C GLU A 422 40.22 0.38 5.21
N ASP A 423 40.81 -0.04 4.10
CA ASP A 423 41.19 -1.45 3.90
C ASP A 423 42.44 -1.82 4.73
N PHE A 424 43.11 -0.84 5.36
CA PHE A 424 44.40 -1.00 6.06
C PHE A 424 44.40 -0.79 7.59
N ILE A 425 43.28 -0.44 8.23
CA ILE A 425 43.24 -0.41 9.70
C ILE A 425 43.01 -1.83 10.22
N ARG A 426 44.04 -2.43 10.82
CA ARG A 426 43.94 -3.68 11.61
C ARG A 426 42.85 -3.47 12.66
N ARG A 427 41.68 -4.08 12.44
CA ARG A 427 40.61 -4.10 13.45
C ARG A 427 41.03 -4.98 14.61
N ASP A 428 40.80 -4.50 15.83
CA ASP A 428 40.93 -5.32 17.02
C ASP A 428 39.82 -6.36 17.04
N SER A 429 40.12 -7.60 17.44
CA SER A 429 39.24 -8.76 17.30
C SER A 429 38.03 -8.74 18.26
N GLY A 430 37.89 -7.69 19.06
CA GLY A 430 36.84 -7.53 20.07
C GLY A 430 35.55 -6.83 19.61
N ILE A 431 35.50 -6.28 18.38
CA ILE A 431 34.33 -5.54 17.86
C ILE A 431 33.73 -6.32 16.68
N SER A 432 32.83 -7.25 16.98
CA SER A 432 32.00 -7.91 15.97
C SER A 432 30.75 -7.07 15.72
N ASP A 433 30.89 -5.99 14.97
CA ASP A 433 29.73 -5.31 14.39
C ASP A 433 29.42 -5.99 13.05
N CYS A 434 28.20 -6.51 12.89
CA CYS A 434 27.74 -7.21 11.69
C CYS A 434 27.54 -6.27 10.48
N SER A 435 28.23 -5.14 10.44
CA SER A 435 28.01 -4.06 9.49
C SER A 435 29.10 -4.07 8.39
N LEU A 436 28.87 -4.87 7.35
CA LEU A 436 29.60 -4.79 6.07
C LEU A 436 29.20 -3.53 5.28
N VAL A 437 29.16 -2.37 5.96
CA VAL A 437 28.82 -1.09 5.36
C VAL A 437 29.87 -0.76 4.31
N SER A 438 29.46 -0.74 3.04
CA SER A 438 30.37 -0.45 1.93
C SER A 438 31.06 0.91 2.12
N ASN A 439 32.29 1.06 1.61
CA ASN A 439 33.01 2.34 1.66
C ASN A 439 32.18 3.49 1.07
N ALA A 440 31.37 3.20 0.04
CA ALA A 440 30.46 4.16 -0.55
C ALA A 440 29.33 4.60 0.39
N GLU A 441 28.91 3.79 1.36
CA GLU A 441 27.91 4.19 2.38
C GLU A 441 28.53 5.11 3.43
N ARG A 442 29.75 4.82 3.88
CA ARG A 442 30.46 5.67 4.85
C ARG A 442 30.77 7.06 4.29
N CYS A 443 31.07 7.16 3.01
CA CYS A 443 31.40 8.43 2.36
C CYS A 443 30.17 9.19 1.83
N PHE A 444 28.97 8.60 1.83
CA PHE A 444 27.78 9.28 1.33
C PHE A 444 27.40 10.54 2.16
N PRO A 445 27.48 10.53 3.50
CA PRO A 445 27.24 11.73 4.31
C PRO A 445 28.24 12.86 4.09
N THR A 446 29.49 12.54 3.74
CA THR A 446 30.55 13.54 3.52
C THR A 446 30.44 14.27 2.18
N GLY A 447 29.62 13.75 1.26
CA GLY A 447 29.42 14.34 -0.07
C GLY A 447 30.49 13.99 -1.10
N ILE A 448 31.48 13.19 -0.72
CA ILE A 448 32.58 12.76 -1.61
C ILE A 448 32.52 11.24 -1.74
N LEU A 449 32.10 10.74 -2.90
CA LEU A 449 32.05 9.30 -3.14
C LEU A 449 33.46 8.71 -3.30
N PRO A 450 33.66 7.40 -3.05
CA PRO A 450 34.91 6.73 -3.35
C PRO A 450 35.29 6.85 -4.83
N PRO A 451 36.60 6.78 -5.17
CA PRO A 451 37.07 6.86 -6.55
C PRO A 451 36.46 5.78 -7.44
N SER A 452 36.24 6.16 -8.70
CA SER A 452 35.90 5.22 -9.77
C SER A 452 37.05 4.26 -10.05
N LYS A 453 36.75 3.15 -10.74
CA LYS A 453 37.78 2.15 -11.07
C LYS A 453 38.86 2.66 -12.02
N ASP A 454 38.56 3.74 -12.74
CA ASP A 454 39.43 4.32 -13.76
C ASP A 454 40.13 5.60 -13.31
N TYR A 455 39.97 5.97 -12.03
CA TYR A 455 40.55 7.18 -11.48
C TYR A 455 42.08 7.14 -11.48
N GLN A 456 42.71 8.20 -12.00
CA GLN A 456 44.15 8.29 -12.21
C GLN A 456 44.87 9.09 -11.10
N GLN A 457 44.31 9.16 -9.89
CA GLN A 457 44.89 9.91 -8.75
C GLN A 457 45.15 11.40 -9.05
N GLY A 458 44.35 11.96 -9.97
CA GLY A 458 44.42 13.36 -10.39
C GLY A 458 43.38 14.23 -9.71
N ARG A 459 42.95 15.30 -10.38
CA ARG A 459 41.83 16.12 -9.89
C ARG A 459 40.50 15.39 -10.10
N PHE A 460 39.54 15.60 -9.21
CA PHE A 460 38.17 15.11 -9.39
C PHE A 460 37.16 16.19 -9.03
N TYR A 461 35.90 15.95 -9.38
CA TYR A 461 34.82 16.91 -9.15
C TYR A 461 33.65 16.24 -8.45
N THR A 462 33.01 16.92 -7.52
CA THR A 462 31.80 16.44 -6.86
C THR A 462 30.67 17.46 -6.95
N THR A 463 29.45 16.97 -6.81
CA THR A 463 28.28 17.82 -6.64
C THR A 463 27.17 17.06 -5.93
N GLU A 464 26.29 17.80 -5.26
CA GLU A 464 25.15 17.27 -4.54
C GLU A 464 23.84 17.90 -5.04
N ILE A 465 22.81 17.09 -5.17
CA ILE A 465 21.48 17.53 -5.59
C ILE A 465 20.46 17.09 -4.54
N LEU A 466 19.76 18.06 -3.95
CA LEU A 466 18.59 17.81 -3.11
C LEU A 466 17.34 17.80 -3.97
N VAL A 467 16.59 16.71 -3.89
CA VAL A 467 15.44 16.42 -4.75
C VAL A 467 14.17 16.39 -3.89
N PRO A 468 13.24 17.34 -4.04
CA PRO A 468 11.94 17.25 -3.39
C PRO A 468 11.13 16.12 -4.01
N VAL A 469 10.62 15.24 -3.15
CA VAL A 469 9.77 14.11 -3.51
C VAL A 469 8.40 14.36 -2.88
N THR A 470 7.44 14.83 -3.68
CA THR A 470 6.09 15.16 -3.23
C THR A 470 5.08 14.25 -3.92
N LEU A 471 4.21 13.60 -3.16
CA LEU A 471 3.14 12.77 -3.70
C LEU A 471 2.04 13.62 -4.34
N PRO A 472 1.49 13.20 -5.49
CA PRO A 472 0.41 13.94 -6.13
C PRO A 472 -0.91 13.78 -5.37
N MET A 473 -1.68 14.87 -5.29
CA MET A 473 -2.95 14.92 -4.53
C MET A 473 -4.15 14.30 -5.27
N ASN A 474 -3.99 13.95 -6.55
CA ASN A 474 -5.04 13.33 -7.37
C ASN A 474 -5.08 11.80 -7.27
N LYS A 475 -4.25 11.20 -6.39
CA LYS A 475 -4.18 9.77 -6.13
C LYS A 475 -4.26 9.52 -4.62
N SER A 476 -4.75 8.35 -4.23
CA SER A 476 -4.84 7.92 -2.83
C SER A 476 -3.72 6.92 -2.51
N PHE A 477 -2.58 7.40 -2.02
CA PHE A 477 -1.53 6.49 -1.56
C PHE A 477 -1.96 5.77 -0.28
N VAL A 478 -1.62 4.50 -0.17
CA VAL A 478 -1.75 3.69 1.04
C VAL A 478 -0.35 3.49 1.65
N PRO A 479 -0.23 3.20 2.95
CA PRO A 479 1.07 2.88 3.53
C PRO A 479 1.69 1.62 2.89
N THR A 480 3.02 1.51 2.98
CA THR A 480 3.72 0.26 2.72
C THR A 480 3.23 -0.80 3.71
N PHE A 481 2.74 -1.93 3.22
CA PHE A 481 2.23 -3.01 4.07
C PHE A 481 2.48 -4.37 3.45
N HIS A 482 2.53 -5.39 4.31
CA HIS A 482 2.61 -6.80 3.91
C HIS A 482 1.60 -7.62 4.70
N SER A 483 0.73 -8.33 3.98
CA SER A 483 -0.20 -9.32 4.54
C SER A 483 0.00 -10.66 3.86
N CYS A 484 -0.65 -11.70 4.38
CA CYS A 484 -0.58 -13.07 3.86
C CYS A 484 -0.79 -13.14 2.34
N LEU A 485 -1.74 -12.37 1.79
CA LEU A 485 -2.12 -12.43 0.37
C LEU A 485 -1.73 -11.18 -0.44
N ILE A 486 -1.68 -9.99 0.16
CA ILE A 486 -1.45 -8.73 -0.58
C ILE A 486 -0.32 -7.93 0.08
N SER A 487 0.56 -7.33 -0.71
CA SER A 487 1.57 -6.37 -0.25
C SER A 487 1.63 -5.16 -1.17
N ARG A 488 1.93 -3.99 -0.61
CA ARG A 488 2.17 -2.76 -1.35
C ARG A 488 3.54 -2.20 -0.99
N THR A 489 4.38 -1.96 -2.01
CA THR A 489 5.70 -1.34 -1.85
C THR A 489 5.92 -0.21 -2.86
N TYR A 490 6.89 0.65 -2.57
CA TYR A 490 7.19 1.83 -3.37
C TYR A 490 8.69 1.92 -3.66
N THR A 491 9.03 2.31 -4.89
CA THR A 491 10.42 2.53 -5.33
C THR A 491 10.54 3.94 -5.89
N LEU A 492 11.50 4.71 -5.40
CA LEU A 492 11.89 5.99 -5.96
C LEU A 492 12.91 5.76 -7.07
N GLY A 493 12.58 6.22 -8.29
CA GLY A 493 13.48 6.23 -9.44
C GLY A 493 13.95 7.64 -9.74
N LEU A 494 15.27 7.83 -9.82
CA LEU A 494 15.92 9.09 -10.14
C LEU A 494 16.71 8.91 -11.44
N LYS A 495 16.27 9.58 -12.51
CA LYS A 495 16.88 9.46 -13.85
C LYS A 495 17.61 10.76 -14.19
N LEU A 496 18.93 10.73 -14.10
CA LEU A 496 19.84 11.83 -14.36
C LEU A 496 20.32 11.80 -15.82
N SER A 497 20.16 12.91 -16.54
CA SER A 497 20.66 13.07 -17.91
C SER A 497 21.95 13.91 -17.91
N VAL A 498 23.00 13.37 -18.54
CA VAL A 498 24.35 13.96 -18.57
C VAL A 498 24.98 13.78 -19.94
N ASN A 499 25.28 14.88 -20.63
CA ASN A 499 25.94 14.88 -21.95
C ASN A 499 25.37 13.85 -22.97
N GLY A 500 24.04 13.75 -23.06
CA GLY A 500 23.34 12.78 -23.92
C GLY A 500 23.30 11.33 -23.40
N SER A 501 23.97 11.05 -22.29
CA SER A 501 23.87 9.78 -21.55
C SER A 501 22.88 9.89 -20.39
N THR A 502 22.44 8.74 -19.87
CA THR A 502 21.55 8.68 -18.71
C THR A 502 22.11 7.76 -17.62
N ILE A 503 21.98 8.18 -16.36
CA ILE A 503 22.17 7.38 -15.15
C ILE A 503 20.80 7.21 -14.48
N SER A 504 20.48 6.01 -13.99
CA SER A 504 19.22 5.64 -13.36
C SER A 504 19.45 5.00 -11.99
N LEU A 505 19.17 5.76 -10.94
CA LEU A 505 19.20 5.28 -9.56
C LEU A 505 17.81 4.81 -9.13
N LYS A 506 17.75 3.74 -8.34
CA LYS A 506 16.51 3.18 -7.79
C LYS A 506 16.71 2.81 -6.33
N VAL A 507 15.90 3.35 -5.45
CA VAL A 507 15.90 3.02 -4.02
C VAL A 507 14.48 2.79 -3.52
N PRO A 508 14.27 1.92 -2.53
CA PRO A 508 12.97 1.80 -1.90
C PRO A 508 12.63 3.09 -1.16
N VAL A 509 11.33 3.38 -1.09
CA VAL A 509 10.79 4.45 -0.25
C VAL A 509 9.65 3.87 0.58
N GLN A 510 9.63 4.17 1.86
CA GLN A 510 8.55 3.74 2.73
C GLN A 510 7.46 4.81 2.77
N ILE A 511 6.21 4.40 2.65
CA ILE A 511 5.06 5.23 2.97
C ILE A 511 4.50 4.75 4.32
N CYS A 512 4.47 5.63 5.30
CA CYS A 512 3.94 5.38 6.64
C CYS A 512 2.56 6.02 6.79
N ALA A 513 1.83 5.67 7.85
CA ALA A 513 0.54 6.24 8.14
C ALA A 513 0.42 6.60 9.62
N GLN A 514 -0.04 7.82 9.90
CA GLN A 514 -0.31 8.25 11.27
C GLN A 514 -1.65 7.71 11.79
N GLY A 515 -1.78 7.59 13.11
CA GLY A 515 -3.07 7.36 13.75
C GLY A 515 -4.00 8.57 13.62
N SER A 516 -5.30 8.34 13.77
CA SER A 516 -6.26 9.42 14.02
C SER A 516 -6.00 10.06 15.39
N LYS A 517 -6.48 11.30 15.60
CA LYS A 517 -6.38 11.97 16.92
C LYS A 517 -6.99 11.12 18.04
N THR A 518 -8.22 10.67 17.84
CA THR A 518 -8.94 9.80 18.78
C THR A 518 -8.27 8.43 18.95
N GLY A 519 -7.71 7.85 17.88
CA GLY A 519 -7.00 6.58 17.96
C GLY A 519 -5.72 6.69 18.79
N ILE A 520 -4.97 7.79 18.63
CA ILE A 520 -3.77 8.08 19.42
C ILE A 520 -4.13 8.27 20.90
N GLU A 521 -5.19 9.02 21.21
CA GLU A 521 -5.69 9.21 22.57
C GLU A 521 -6.11 7.87 23.21
N ASN A 522 -6.88 7.07 22.49
CA ASN A 522 -7.31 5.74 22.94
C ASN A 522 -6.13 4.77 23.15
N ALA A 523 -5.13 4.82 22.27
CA ALA A 523 -3.92 4.02 22.42
C ALA A 523 -3.17 4.42 23.71
N ARG A 524 -3.02 5.72 23.95
CA ARG A 524 -2.35 6.25 25.15
C ARG A 524 -3.08 5.85 26.43
N ALA A 525 -4.40 5.99 26.46
CA ALA A 525 -5.21 5.60 27.62
C ALA A 525 -5.02 4.11 27.95
N ARG A 526 -5.07 3.24 26.94
CA ARG A 526 -4.88 1.79 27.15
C ARG A 526 -3.47 1.39 27.54
N SER A 527 -2.44 2.05 27.02
CA SER A 527 -1.07 1.79 27.45
C SER A 527 -0.87 2.12 28.94
N ILE A 528 -1.55 3.16 29.45
CA ILE A 528 -1.53 3.51 30.88
C ILE A 528 -2.26 2.43 31.69
N GLU A 529 -3.44 2.02 31.26
CA GLU A 529 -4.20 0.93 31.91
C GLU A 529 -3.40 -0.39 31.93
N GLU A 530 -2.75 -0.73 30.83
CA GLU A 530 -1.92 -1.93 30.72
C GLU A 530 -0.68 -1.87 31.62
N ALA A 531 -0.02 -0.71 31.71
CA ALA A 531 1.09 -0.50 32.62
C ALA A 531 0.65 -0.62 34.10
N ALA A 532 -0.48 -0.02 34.46
CA ALA A 532 -1.05 -0.14 35.80
C ALA A 532 -1.45 -1.59 36.13
N HIS A 533 -2.01 -2.31 35.15
CA HIS A 533 -2.29 -3.73 35.29
C HIS A 533 -1.02 -4.56 35.50
N ARG A 534 0.03 -4.34 34.71
CA ARG A 534 1.33 -5.02 34.87
C ARG A 534 1.94 -4.75 36.24
N GLU A 535 1.94 -3.49 36.67
CA GLU A 535 2.43 -3.10 38.00
C GLU A 535 1.62 -3.79 39.10
N SER A 536 0.29 -3.83 38.98
CA SER A 536 -0.55 -4.55 39.95
C SER A 536 -0.23 -6.05 39.97
N THR A 537 -0.04 -6.70 38.82
CA THR A 537 0.29 -8.13 38.76
C THR A 537 1.68 -8.44 39.29
N ASP A 538 2.66 -7.57 39.07
CA ASP A 538 4.02 -7.74 39.58
C ASP A 538 4.08 -7.61 41.11
N ILE A 539 3.21 -6.80 41.71
CA ILE A 539 3.05 -6.70 43.17
C ILE A 539 2.51 -8.02 43.78
N PHE A 540 1.76 -8.82 43.00
CA PHE A 540 1.18 -10.10 43.45
C PHE A 540 2.00 -11.34 43.06
N LEU A 541 3.18 -11.18 42.42
CA LEU A 541 4.08 -12.29 42.16
C LEU A 541 5.05 -12.49 43.34
N PRO A 542 5.05 -13.63 44.04
CA PRO A 542 6.10 -13.93 45.01
C PRO A 542 7.44 -13.97 44.28
N GLN A 543 8.44 -13.21 44.75
CA GLN A 543 9.81 -13.21 44.23
C GLN A 543 10.31 -14.65 44.11
N ARG A 544 10.35 -15.18 42.89
CA ARG A 544 10.72 -16.56 42.65
C ARG A 544 12.24 -16.64 42.66
N MET A 545 12.79 -17.21 43.74
CA MET A 545 14.17 -17.66 43.79
C MET A 545 14.43 -18.58 42.59
N VAL A 546 15.53 -18.31 41.89
CA VAL A 546 16.00 -19.09 40.74
C VAL A 546 16.16 -20.55 41.16
N SER A 547 15.36 -21.44 40.57
CA SER A 547 15.60 -22.88 40.64
C SER A 547 15.91 -23.39 39.24
N THR A 548 17.08 -24.01 39.13
CA THR A 548 17.68 -24.63 37.95
C THR A 548 16.74 -25.64 37.27
N ARG A 549 16.70 -25.59 35.94
CA ARG A 549 15.89 -26.45 35.05
C ARG A 549 16.46 -27.87 34.99
N VAL A 550 15.57 -28.86 34.98
CA VAL A 550 15.80 -30.21 34.46
C VAL A 550 14.79 -30.44 33.35
N ASP A 551 15.27 -30.86 32.19
CA ASP A 551 14.51 -31.07 30.95
C ASP A 551 13.53 -32.24 31.04
N ALA A 552 12.35 -32.08 30.43
CA ALA A 552 11.49 -33.21 30.06
C ALA A 552 10.76 -32.90 28.75
N GLN A 553 11.07 -33.71 27.73
CA GLN A 553 10.41 -33.79 26.43
C GLN A 553 8.96 -34.29 26.55
N GLY A 554 8.08 -33.78 25.69
CA GLY A 554 6.71 -34.29 25.53
C GLY A 554 6.15 -33.94 24.15
N SER A 555 6.04 -34.96 23.30
CA SER A 555 5.47 -34.96 21.95
C SER A 555 3.93 -35.00 21.99
N SER A 556 3.22 -34.27 21.12
CA SER A 556 2.00 -34.81 20.47
C SER A 556 1.42 -33.91 19.37
N VAL A 557 1.39 -34.49 18.15
CA VAL A 557 0.22 -34.70 17.28
C VAL A 557 -0.69 -33.52 16.92
N VAL A 558 -0.68 -33.22 15.62
CA VAL A 558 -1.49 -32.25 14.88
C VAL A 558 -2.87 -32.83 14.59
N ASP A 559 -3.94 -32.13 14.97
CA ASP A 559 -5.30 -32.38 14.46
C ASP A 559 -5.74 -31.17 13.61
N ALA A 560 -6.10 -31.46 12.36
CA ALA A 560 -6.37 -30.48 11.32
C ALA A 560 -7.88 -30.35 11.13
N ARG A 561 -8.52 -29.39 11.82
CA ARG A 561 -9.89 -28.93 11.52
C ARG A 561 -10.08 -27.43 11.81
N ASP A 562 -10.72 -26.78 10.83
CA ASP A 562 -11.33 -25.44 10.80
C ASP A 562 -10.47 -24.19 10.49
N GLU A 563 -10.57 -23.74 9.24
CA GLU A 563 -10.25 -22.40 8.74
C GLU A 563 -11.24 -21.34 9.27
N LEU A 564 -11.22 -21.10 10.58
CA LEU A 564 -11.91 -19.97 11.20
C LEU A 564 -10.90 -19.10 11.96
N PRO A 565 -10.90 -17.77 11.78
CA PRO A 565 -10.12 -16.88 12.63
C PRO A 565 -10.62 -16.98 14.09
N PRO A 566 -9.77 -16.75 15.10
CA PRO A 566 -10.11 -16.93 16.51
C PRO A 566 -11.26 -16.04 16.98
N GLU A 567 -12.05 -16.56 17.91
CA GLU A 567 -13.08 -15.81 18.64
C GLU A 567 -12.43 -14.82 19.62
N TYR A 568 -12.76 -13.52 19.50
CA TYR A 568 -12.43 -12.46 20.47
C TYR A 568 -13.24 -12.56 21.77
N ALA A 569 -13.99 -13.65 21.99
CA ALA A 569 -14.94 -13.81 23.09
C ALA A 569 -14.32 -14.28 24.42
N ALA A 570 -13.00 -14.46 24.48
CA ALA A 570 -12.32 -15.04 25.66
C ALA A 570 -12.43 -14.21 26.97
N TRP A 571 -13.07 -13.03 26.94
CA TRP A 571 -13.31 -12.18 28.11
C TRP A 571 -14.80 -11.91 28.40
N ALA A 572 -15.72 -12.59 27.72
CA ALA A 572 -17.14 -12.61 28.10
C ALA A 572 -17.45 -13.88 28.90
N ALA A 573 -18.29 -13.77 29.94
CA ALA A 573 -18.76 -14.91 30.72
C ALA A 573 -19.31 -16.00 29.79
N PRO A 574 -19.09 -17.30 30.09
CA PRO A 574 -19.42 -18.38 29.18
C PRO A 574 -20.93 -18.42 28.91
N SER A 575 -21.34 -18.05 27.69
CA SER A 575 -22.66 -18.39 27.18
C SER A 575 -22.64 -19.87 26.76
N THR A 576 -23.63 -20.59 27.26
CA THR A 576 -23.76 -22.04 27.20
C THR A 576 -23.77 -22.54 25.75
N ARG A 577 -22.68 -23.16 25.30
CA ARG A 577 -22.65 -23.88 24.03
C ARG A 577 -23.48 -25.16 24.17
N TYR A 578 -24.59 -25.26 23.43
CA TYR A 578 -25.22 -26.55 23.18
C TYR A 578 -24.30 -27.41 22.32
N ARG A 579 -23.73 -28.45 22.93
CA ARG A 579 -23.02 -29.54 22.25
C ARG A 579 -24.07 -30.57 21.82
N THR A 580 -24.34 -30.69 20.53
CA THR A 580 -25.15 -31.80 20.00
C THR A 580 -24.25 -33.01 19.78
N SER A 581 -24.40 -34.04 20.61
CA SER A 581 -23.77 -35.34 20.38
C SER A 581 -24.50 -36.09 19.28
N VAL A 582 -23.77 -36.54 18.25
CA VAL A 582 -24.27 -37.50 17.26
C VAL A 582 -24.27 -38.88 17.90
N ALA A 583 -25.46 -39.44 18.12
CA ALA A 583 -25.61 -40.84 18.52
C ALA A 583 -25.38 -41.74 17.30
N ALA A 584 -24.34 -42.58 17.36
CA ALA A 584 -24.13 -43.65 16.40
C ALA A 584 -25.11 -44.79 16.70
N GLY A 585 -26.00 -45.09 15.74
CA GLY A 585 -26.88 -46.25 15.80
C GLY A 585 -26.07 -47.55 15.66
N ALA A 586 -26.19 -48.43 16.66
CA ALA A 586 -25.70 -49.79 16.59
C ALA A 586 -26.66 -50.68 15.78
N ARG A 587 -26.11 -51.49 14.90
CA ARG A 587 -26.77 -52.64 14.27
C ARG A 587 -26.92 -53.75 15.31
N VAL A 588 -28.14 -54.28 15.49
CA VAL A 588 -28.49 -55.72 15.39
C VAL A 588 -29.89 -55.79 14.81
#